data_AF-A0A4E0QT19-F1
#
_entry.id   AF-A0A4E0QT19-F1
#
_cell.length_a   1.000
_cell.length_b   1.000
_cell.length_c   1.000
_cell.angle_alpha   90.00
_cell.angle_beta   90.00
_cell.angle_gamma   90.00
#
_symmetry.space_group_name_H-M   'P 1'
#
loop_
_entity.id
_entity.type
_entity.pdbx_description
1 polymer ?
#
loop_
_entity_poly.entity_id
_entity_poly.type
_entity_poly.pdbx_seq_one_letter_code
_entity_poly.pdbx_strand_id
1 'polypeptide(L)'
;MLISPLEYHHNLIRAVPADLKRSIKAKPIAWKAERRAACRQLTEIMEQNKRFSFLRLGDMDLGYLLAYQNHQGNLESGETGGTLVSGTLSFGTPGIGTQDIGRMWRAFEQADYVDFHEMYWFNAMLLPKLKLQRKVGGYANNGERSSQIILTWMEYEFSRFISGKRILIAGAEAAILNNLLQNAKYRTIAQGYWPENVFLKCHQVRNNGENLVRDLDLIKKELSEDIEKNRIDTLFLSLGGGAKILCYELACELGIRAIDFGGCLRALTYSGSDGNRACRSTHNPFLFRVPFSIYMDALEKAFPNMPAHVILAKAHTQLLLELQKKESGWTYTSDSMLRENYEPSSQNMSAFKTSRACYNKKYRSLLKKNKECKIQRHSFLEWCAEKKLLPGFHYYLLYRKLRNLRNYLKNLIVN
;
A
#
# COMPACT_ATOMS: atom_id res chain seq x y z
N MET A 1 22.88 -24.15 5.21
CA MET A 1 22.86 -22.69 5.45
C MET A 1 21.41 -22.25 5.51
N LEU A 2 21.00 -21.59 6.60
CA LEU A 2 19.65 -21.02 6.71
C LEU A 2 19.65 -19.66 6.00
N ILE A 3 18.80 -19.49 4.99
CA ILE A 3 18.60 -18.22 4.28
C ILE A 3 17.51 -17.39 4.95
N SER A 4 17.48 -16.07 4.81
CA SER A 4 16.40 -15.24 5.39
C SER A 4 15.02 -15.54 4.78
N PRO A 5 13.88 -15.25 5.45
CA PRO A 5 12.55 -15.45 4.85
C PRO A 5 12.34 -14.66 3.55
N LEU A 6 12.92 -13.46 3.42
CA LEU A 6 12.86 -12.66 2.20
C LEU A 6 13.65 -13.31 1.06
N GLU A 7 14.83 -13.85 1.36
CA GLU A 7 15.63 -14.60 0.39
C GLU A 7 14.94 -15.91 -0.01
N TYR A 8 14.33 -16.61 0.96
CA TYR A 8 13.52 -17.79 0.70
C TYR A 8 12.35 -17.48 -0.25
N HIS A 9 11.61 -16.39 0.00
CA HIS A 9 10.57 -15.90 -0.89
C HIS A 9 11.10 -15.61 -2.30
N HIS A 10 12.24 -14.93 -2.44
CA HIS A 10 12.86 -14.69 -3.74
C HIS A 10 13.28 -16.00 -4.45
N ASN A 11 13.79 -16.98 -3.71
CA ASN A 11 14.14 -18.28 -4.25
C ASN A 11 12.91 -19.05 -4.72
N LEU A 12 11.80 -18.98 -3.98
CA LEU A 12 10.51 -19.51 -4.43
C LEU A 12 10.04 -18.86 -5.74
N ILE A 13 10.13 -17.53 -5.85
CA ILE A 13 9.78 -16.81 -7.08
C ILE A 13 10.67 -17.23 -8.26
N ARG A 14 11.98 -17.39 -8.02
CA ARG A 14 12.94 -17.79 -9.07
C ARG A 14 12.69 -19.21 -9.56
N ALA A 15 12.31 -20.12 -8.65
CA ALA A 15 12.03 -21.51 -8.96
C ALA A 15 10.77 -21.73 -9.80
N VAL A 16 9.87 -20.73 -9.89
CA VAL A 16 8.68 -20.83 -10.74
C VAL A 16 9.05 -20.65 -12.24
N PRO A 17 8.66 -21.58 -13.12
CA PRO A 17 8.83 -21.46 -14.57
C PRO A 17 8.28 -20.14 -15.14
N ALA A 18 8.97 -19.56 -16.12
CA ALA A 18 8.64 -18.24 -16.66
C ALA A 18 7.28 -18.18 -17.36
N ASP A 19 6.86 -19.26 -18.00
CA ASP A 19 5.56 -19.44 -18.66
C ASP A 19 4.38 -19.46 -17.68
N LEU A 20 4.63 -19.78 -16.42
CA LEU A 20 3.63 -19.76 -15.34
C LEU A 20 3.55 -18.40 -14.63
N LYS A 21 4.52 -17.50 -14.84
CA LYS A 21 4.51 -16.14 -14.30
C LYS A 21 3.56 -15.26 -15.11
N ARG A 22 2.30 -15.19 -14.69
CA ARG A 22 1.27 -14.33 -15.29
C ARG A 22 1.24 -12.98 -14.58
N SER A 23 1.24 -11.84 -15.28
CA SER A 23 1.04 -10.56 -14.59
C SER A 23 -0.35 -10.49 -13.93
N ILE A 24 -0.47 -9.71 -12.85
CA ILE A 24 -1.76 -9.35 -12.28
C ILE A 24 -2.51 -8.62 -13.38
N LYS A 25 -3.51 -9.30 -13.93
CA LYS A 25 -4.25 -8.82 -15.09
C LYS A 25 -5.08 -7.58 -14.74
N ALA A 26 -5.63 -6.96 -15.79
CA ALA A 26 -6.72 -6.01 -15.68
C ALA A 26 -7.81 -6.54 -14.72
N LYS A 27 -8.62 -5.65 -14.15
CA LYS A 27 -9.71 -6.06 -13.26
C LYS A 27 -10.54 -7.15 -13.94
N PRO A 28 -10.93 -8.20 -13.22
CA PRO A 28 -11.68 -9.32 -13.77
C PRO A 28 -13.14 -8.92 -14.05
N ILE A 29 -13.38 -8.11 -15.08
CA ILE A 29 -14.71 -7.62 -15.46
C ILE A 29 -15.66 -8.78 -15.75
N ALA A 30 -15.14 -9.88 -16.31
CA ALA A 30 -15.90 -11.10 -16.58
C ALA A 30 -16.49 -11.76 -15.32
N TRP A 31 -15.96 -11.47 -14.12
CA TRP A 31 -16.43 -12.04 -12.85
C TRP A 31 -17.12 -11.01 -11.96
N LYS A 32 -17.60 -9.91 -12.54
CA LYS A 32 -18.19 -8.80 -11.78
C LYS A 32 -19.38 -9.25 -10.92
N ALA A 33 -20.24 -10.12 -11.45
CA ALA A 33 -21.42 -10.59 -10.75
C ALA A 33 -21.03 -11.46 -9.54
N GLU A 34 -20.15 -12.43 -9.74
CA GLU A 34 -19.66 -13.33 -8.70
C GLU A 34 -18.89 -12.57 -7.61
N ARG A 35 -18.06 -11.61 -8.00
CA ARG A 35 -17.35 -10.75 -7.03
C ARG A 35 -18.32 -9.90 -6.22
N ARG A 36 -19.36 -9.34 -6.84
CA ARG A 36 -20.40 -8.60 -6.10
C ARG A 36 -21.15 -9.50 -5.12
N ALA A 37 -21.48 -10.72 -5.52
CA ALA A 37 -22.09 -11.69 -4.62
C ALA A 37 -21.16 -12.02 -3.43
N ALA A 38 -19.87 -12.27 -3.70
CA ALA A 38 -18.87 -12.50 -2.65
C ALA A 38 -18.72 -11.29 -1.70
N CYS A 39 -18.75 -10.06 -2.21
CA CYS A 39 -18.74 -8.85 -1.37
C CYS A 39 -19.96 -8.78 -0.45
N ARG A 40 -21.16 -9.07 -0.97
CA ARG A 40 -22.39 -9.08 -0.15
C ARG A 40 -22.34 -10.15 0.94
N GLN A 41 -21.92 -11.35 0.57
CA GLN A 41 -21.74 -12.45 1.52
C GLN A 41 -20.72 -12.09 2.61
N LEU A 42 -19.60 -11.46 2.25
CA LEU A 42 -18.62 -10.98 3.23
C LEU A 42 -19.24 -9.95 4.19
N THR A 43 -20.04 -9.00 3.67
CA THR A 43 -20.77 -8.04 4.51
C THR A 43 -21.73 -8.74 5.47
N GLU A 44 -22.52 -9.70 4.99
CA GLU A 44 -23.47 -10.47 5.81
C GLU A 44 -22.75 -11.22 6.94
N ILE A 45 -21.65 -11.91 6.62
CA ILE A 45 -20.81 -12.60 7.61
C ILE A 45 -20.29 -11.60 8.65
N MET A 46 -19.78 -10.44 8.21
CA MET A 46 -19.32 -9.40 9.14
C MET A 46 -20.45 -8.88 10.02
N GLU A 47 -21.64 -8.62 9.48
CA GLU A 47 -22.76 -8.08 10.25
C GLU A 47 -23.28 -9.06 11.31
N GLN A 48 -23.34 -10.36 10.98
CA GLN A 48 -23.76 -11.42 11.89
C GLN A 48 -22.79 -11.63 13.06
N ASN A 49 -21.52 -11.26 12.90
CA ASN A 49 -20.47 -11.53 13.89
C ASN A 49 -19.91 -10.22 14.47
N LYS A 50 -20.25 -9.90 15.73
CA LYS A 50 -19.69 -8.74 16.44
C LYS A 50 -18.19 -8.86 16.66
N ARG A 51 -17.72 -10.08 16.95
CA ARG A 51 -16.31 -10.46 16.99
C ARG A 51 -15.92 -11.07 15.65
N PHE A 52 -15.09 -10.39 14.87
CA PHE A 52 -14.72 -10.86 13.54
C PHE A 52 -13.33 -10.39 13.12
N SER A 53 -12.52 -11.29 12.57
CA SER A 53 -11.19 -11.00 12.04
C SER A 53 -11.12 -11.34 10.55
N PHE A 54 -10.83 -10.32 9.72
CA PHE A 54 -10.61 -10.48 8.29
C PHE A 54 -9.13 -10.30 7.97
N LEU A 55 -8.48 -11.35 7.47
CA LEU A 55 -7.07 -11.32 7.10
C LEU A 55 -6.90 -11.51 5.60
N ARG A 56 -5.85 -10.89 5.05
CA ARG A 56 -5.47 -11.04 3.65
C ARG A 56 -4.11 -11.73 3.58
N LEU A 57 -4.03 -12.76 2.74
CA LEU A 57 -2.79 -13.51 2.55
C LEU A 57 -2.20 -13.17 1.17
N GLY A 58 -1.27 -12.23 1.16
CA GLY A 58 -0.50 -11.85 -0.03
C GLY A 58 0.66 -12.81 -0.35
N ASP A 59 1.48 -12.45 -1.33
CA ASP A 59 2.63 -13.22 -1.78
C ASP A 59 3.77 -13.26 -0.74
N MET A 60 4.15 -12.10 -0.20
CA MET A 60 5.15 -12.02 0.86
C MET A 60 4.69 -12.73 2.14
N ASP A 61 3.41 -12.61 2.49
CA ASP A 61 2.81 -13.30 3.64
C ASP A 61 2.93 -14.83 3.48
N LEU A 62 2.58 -15.35 2.30
CA LEU A 62 2.71 -16.76 1.96
C LEU A 62 4.17 -17.24 2.02
N GLY A 63 5.10 -16.45 1.49
CA GLY A 63 6.53 -16.77 1.53
C GLY A 63 7.05 -16.91 2.96
N TYR A 64 6.62 -16.04 3.87
CA TYR A 64 7.00 -16.08 5.28
C TYR A 64 6.42 -17.31 5.99
N LEU A 65 5.14 -17.63 5.76
CA LEU A 65 4.52 -18.81 6.37
C LEU A 65 5.15 -20.11 5.85
N LEU A 66 5.49 -20.19 4.56
CA LEU A 66 6.19 -21.34 3.99
C LEU A 66 7.62 -21.46 4.53
N ALA A 67 8.33 -20.35 4.73
CA ALA A 67 9.64 -20.36 5.36
C ALA A 67 9.53 -20.94 6.78
N TYR A 68 8.57 -20.46 7.57
CA TYR A 68 8.31 -20.95 8.93
C TYR A 68 7.95 -22.43 8.97
N GLN A 69 7.03 -22.88 8.11
CA GLN A 69 6.62 -24.27 7.99
C GLN A 69 7.79 -25.21 7.67
N ASN A 70 8.72 -24.77 6.81
CA ASN A 70 9.83 -25.60 6.35
C ASN A 70 11.10 -25.41 7.20
N HIS A 71 10.99 -24.74 8.34
CA HIS A 71 12.11 -24.38 9.21
C HIS A 71 13.27 -23.69 8.44
N GLN A 72 12.91 -22.87 7.44
CA GLN A 72 13.83 -22.06 6.66
C GLN A 72 13.80 -20.62 7.20
N GLY A 73 14.96 -19.98 7.30
CA GLY A 73 15.07 -18.69 7.98
C GLY A 73 16.18 -18.73 9.00
N ASN A 74 17.28 -18.00 8.80
CA ASN A 74 17.98 -17.51 9.97
C ASN A 74 17.04 -16.48 10.59
N LEU A 75 16.51 -16.77 11.79
CA LEU A 75 15.49 -15.96 12.46
C LEU A 75 16.08 -14.68 13.05
N GLU A 76 17.34 -14.37 12.78
CA GLU A 76 17.98 -13.13 13.20
C GLU A 76 17.65 -12.02 12.18
N SER A 77 16.80 -11.11 12.65
CA SER A 77 16.48 -9.78 12.11
C SER A 77 17.16 -9.43 10.78
N GLY A 78 16.50 -9.73 9.67
CA GLY A 78 16.72 -8.93 8.48
C GLY A 78 16.29 -7.51 8.81
N GLU A 79 17.25 -6.60 9.03
CA GLU A 79 16.98 -5.17 9.11
C GLU A 79 16.05 -4.84 7.94
N THR A 80 14.84 -4.39 8.25
CA THR A 80 13.97 -3.80 7.25
C THR A 80 14.74 -2.61 6.70
N GLY A 81 15.33 -2.81 5.52
CA GLY A 81 16.36 -1.94 4.96
C GLY A 81 16.04 -0.46 5.12
N GLY A 82 17.10 0.32 5.37
CA GLY A 82 17.04 1.73 5.74
C GLY A 82 16.11 2.59 4.88
N THR A 83 15.85 3.79 5.38
CA THR A 83 14.95 4.83 4.86
C THR A 83 15.27 5.22 3.40
N LEU A 84 14.97 4.34 2.44
CA LEU A 84 15.14 4.62 1.02
C LEU A 84 14.21 5.78 0.67
N VAL A 85 14.82 6.94 0.42
CA VAL A 85 14.12 8.10 -0.11
C VAL A 85 14.28 8.12 -1.62
N SER A 86 13.22 7.75 -2.34
CA SER A 86 13.19 7.81 -3.80
C SER A 86 11.77 7.92 -4.34
N GLY A 87 11.45 9.07 -4.91
CA GLY A 87 10.15 9.29 -5.54
C GLY A 87 9.86 8.43 -6.79
N THR A 88 10.86 7.70 -7.30
CA THR A 88 10.79 6.98 -8.60
C THR A 88 10.91 5.47 -8.47
N LEU A 89 11.50 4.98 -7.38
CA LEU A 89 11.66 3.55 -7.10
C LEU A 89 10.51 3.05 -6.24
N SER A 90 10.05 1.83 -6.51
CA SER A 90 9.12 1.11 -5.66
C SER A 90 9.83 0.21 -4.68
N PHE A 91 9.33 0.15 -3.45
CA PHE A 91 9.86 -0.74 -2.43
C PHE A 91 8.75 -1.23 -1.50
N GLY A 92 8.72 -2.55 -1.28
CA GLY A 92 7.78 -3.25 -0.41
C GLY A 92 8.54 -4.02 0.66
N THR A 93 8.01 -4.06 1.89
CA THR A 93 8.47 -5.00 2.92
C THR A 93 7.27 -5.54 3.68
N PRO A 94 7.35 -6.77 4.21
CA PRO A 94 6.29 -7.34 5.03
C PRO A 94 6.15 -6.61 6.37
N GLY A 95 7.20 -5.93 6.85
CA GLY A 95 7.13 -5.07 8.02
C GLY A 95 6.99 -5.81 9.35
N ILE A 96 7.19 -7.13 9.40
CA ILE A 96 7.23 -7.90 10.65
C ILE A 96 8.57 -8.61 10.79
N GLY A 97 8.95 -8.83 12.06
CA GLY A 97 10.12 -9.60 12.41
C GLY A 97 9.86 -11.09 12.34
N THR A 98 10.93 -11.86 12.29
CA THR A 98 10.93 -13.33 12.35
C THR A 98 10.35 -13.86 13.65
N GLN A 99 10.52 -13.14 14.76
CA GLN A 99 9.94 -13.48 16.06
C GLN A 99 8.40 -13.48 16.05
N ASP A 100 7.78 -12.72 15.14
CA ASP A 100 6.33 -12.58 15.07
C ASP A 100 5.68 -13.58 14.10
N ILE A 101 6.45 -14.38 13.36
CA ILE A 101 5.89 -15.30 12.35
C ILE A 101 5.00 -16.37 13.01
N GLY A 102 5.34 -16.84 14.21
CA GLY A 102 4.47 -17.76 14.96
C GLY A 102 3.12 -17.14 15.34
N ARG A 103 3.09 -15.84 15.69
CA ARG A 103 1.84 -15.10 15.93
C ARG A 103 1.04 -14.95 14.64
N MET A 104 1.72 -14.65 13.53
CA MET A 104 1.09 -14.56 12.21
C MET A 104 0.50 -15.90 11.75
N TRP A 105 1.22 -17.02 11.95
CA TRP A 105 0.72 -18.37 11.67
C TRP A 105 -0.57 -18.64 12.45
N ARG A 106 -0.55 -18.40 13.76
CA ARG A 106 -1.74 -18.55 14.62
C ARG A 106 -2.90 -17.67 14.16
N ALA A 107 -2.62 -16.42 13.78
CA ALA A 107 -3.64 -15.51 13.26
C ALA A 107 -4.31 -16.09 12.00
N PHE A 108 -3.54 -16.64 11.06
CA PHE A 108 -4.10 -17.28 9.87
C PHE A 108 -4.83 -18.59 10.13
N GLU A 109 -4.47 -19.36 11.15
CA GLU A 109 -5.24 -20.55 11.53
C GLU A 109 -6.58 -20.17 12.20
N GLN A 110 -6.58 -19.10 13.00
CA GLN A 110 -7.69 -18.78 13.88
C GLN A 110 -8.58 -17.61 13.41
N ALA A 111 -8.21 -16.90 12.33
CA ALA A 111 -9.03 -15.82 11.79
C ALA A 111 -10.43 -16.29 11.37
N ASP A 112 -11.43 -15.41 11.43
CA ASP A 112 -12.80 -15.72 11.01
C ASP A 112 -12.92 -15.80 9.49
N TYR A 113 -12.23 -14.92 8.77
CA TYR A 113 -12.17 -14.95 7.31
C TYR A 113 -10.74 -14.74 6.82
N VAL A 114 -10.30 -15.57 5.87
CA VAL A 114 -9.04 -15.37 5.16
C VAL A 114 -9.30 -15.19 3.66
N ASP A 115 -8.91 -14.03 3.14
CA ASP A 115 -8.83 -13.76 1.71
C ASP A 115 -7.46 -14.21 1.20
N PHE A 116 -7.40 -15.45 0.70
CA PHE A 116 -6.26 -15.98 0.00
C PHE A 116 -6.17 -15.31 -1.37
N HIS A 117 -5.11 -14.54 -1.62
CA HIS A 117 -4.95 -13.80 -2.87
C HIS A 117 -4.57 -14.70 -4.07
N GLU A 118 -5.34 -15.76 -4.33
CA GLU A 118 -5.13 -16.78 -5.37
C GLU A 118 -5.05 -16.21 -6.78
N MET A 119 -5.59 -15.02 -7.05
CA MET A 119 -5.39 -14.34 -8.33
C MET A 119 -3.95 -13.89 -8.59
N TYR A 120 -3.10 -13.88 -7.58
CA TYR A 120 -1.66 -13.81 -7.78
C TYR A 120 -1.14 -15.19 -8.16
N TRP A 121 -0.53 -15.31 -9.34
CA TRP A 121 0.05 -16.56 -9.84
C TRP A 121 0.96 -17.25 -8.81
N PHE A 122 1.74 -16.46 -8.06
CA PHE A 122 2.62 -16.96 -7.00
C PHE A 122 1.81 -17.66 -5.91
N ASN A 123 0.71 -17.05 -5.48
CA ASN A 123 -0.18 -17.62 -4.48
C ASN A 123 -0.90 -18.85 -5.02
N ALA A 124 -1.48 -18.79 -6.22
CA ALA A 124 -2.14 -19.96 -6.85
C ALA A 124 -1.23 -21.21 -6.87
N MET A 125 0.06 -21.02 -7.13
CA MET A 125 1.01 -22.13 -7.22
C MET A 125 1.51 -22.65 -5.87
N LEU A 126 1.60 -21.79 -4.86
CA LEU A 126 2.26 -22.12 -3.60
C LEU A 126 1.32 -22.34 -2.43
N LEU A 127 0.08 -21.84 -2.51
CA LEU A 127 -0.96 -22.09 -1.51
C LEU A 127 -1.19 -23.58 -1.25
N PRO A 128 -1.22 -24.49 -2.26
CA PRO A 128 -1.36 -25.91 -2.01
C PRO A 128 -0.24 -26.53 -1.17
N LYS A 129 0.90 -25.86 -1.03
CA LYS A 129 2.05 -26.31 -0.21
C LYS A 129 1.94 -25.86 1.24
N LEU A 130 1.07 -24.90 1.53
CA LEU A 130 0.87 -24.35 2.86
C LEU A 130 -0.10 -25.24 3.64
N LYS A 131 0.35 -25.78 4.77
CA LYS A 131 -0.37 -26.71 5.65
C LYS A 131 -0.95 -25.99 6.86
N LEU A 132 -1.69 -24.91 6.63
CA LEU A 132 -2.40 -24.20 7.70
C LEU A 132 -3.59 -25.03 8.21
N GLN A 133 -3.68 -25.24 9.53
CA GLN A 133 -4.84 -25.88 10.15
C GLN A 133 -5.88 -24.82 10.53
N ARG A 134 -6.74 -24.46 9.56
CA ARG A 134 -7.81 -23.48 9.78
C ARG A 134 -8.80 -23.99 10.82
N LYS A 135 -9.26 -23.10 11.70
CA LYS A 135 -10.31 -23.41 12.68
C LYS A 135 -11.59 -23.90 11.99
N VAL A 136 -12.30 -24.80 12.65
CA VAL A 136 -13.61 -25.30 12.18
C VAL A 136 -14.60 -24.14 12.05
N GLY A 137 -15.31 -24.08 10.92
CA GLY A 137 -16.27 -23.01 10.62
C GLY A 137 -15.64 -21.67 10.21
N GLY A 138 -14.31 -21.60 10.05
CA GLY A 138 -13.65 -20.43 9.48
C GLY A 138 -14.00 -20.25 7.99
N TYR A 139 -14.27 -19.02 7.59
CA TYR A 139 -14.56 -18.65 6.20
C TYR A 139 -13.28 -18.37 5.41
N ALA A 140 -13.41 -18.46 4.08
CA ALA A 140 -12.41 -18.04 3.11
C ALA A 140 -13.09 -17.67 1.79
N ASN A 141 -12.36 -16.99 0.89
CA ASN A 141 -12.80 -16.82 -0.48
C ASN A 141 -12.92 -18.18 -1.21
N ASN A 142 -13.82 -18.26 -2.19
CA ASN A 142 -14.02 -19.44 -3.03
C ASN A 142 -13.13 -19.39 -4.28
N GLY A 143 -11.81 -19.49 -4.08
CA GLY A 143 -10.85 -19.52 -5.17
C GLY A 143 -10.51 -18.15 -5.78
N GLU A 144 -9.81 -18.22 -6.92
CA GLU A 144 -9.28 -17.07 -7.68
C GLU A 144 -10.30 -15.96 -7.91
N ARG A 145 -11.52 -16.31 -8.36
CA ARG A 145 -12.52 -15.34 -8.83
C ARG A 145 -12.99 -14.39 -7.72
N SER A 146 -13.04 -14.89 -6.49
CA SER A 146 -13.43 -14.14 -5.29
C SER A 146 -12.26 -13.71 -4.41
N SER A 147 -11.01 -13.93 -4.84
CA SER A 147 -9.82 -13.48 -4.10
C SER A 147 -9.57 -11.97 -4.26
N GLN A 148 -8.77 -11.39 -3.38
CA GLN A 148 -8.46 -9.94 -3.34
C GLN A 148 -9.73 -9.11 -3.33
N ILE A 149 -10.70 -9.54 -2.52
CA ILE A 149 -12.07 -9.02 -2.58
C ILE A 149 -12.17 -7.63 -1.96
N ILE A 150 -11.26 -7.28 -1.05
CA ILE A 150 -11.40 -6.10 -0.19
C ILE A 150 -11.57 -4.78 -0.98
N LEU A 151 -10.88 -4.61 -2.10
CA LEU A 151 -11.02 -3.37 -2.91
C LEU A 151 -12.33 -3.33 -3.68
N THR A 152 -12.80 -4.49 -4.15
CA THR A 152 -14.13 -4.61 -4.77
C THR A 152 -15.22 -4.43 -3.72
N TRP A 153 -15.00 -4.90 -2.49
CA TRP A 153 -15.87 -4.67 -1.34
C TRP A 153 -15.89 -3.19 -0.95
N MET A 154 -14.75 -2.49 -1.01
CA MET A 154 -14.69 -1.04 -0.83
C MET A 154 -15.58 -0.29 -1.83
N GLU A 155 -15.57 -0.71 -3.09
CA GLU A 155 -16.36 -0.10 -4.16
C GLU A 155 -17.87 -0.30 -3.98
N TYR A 156 -18.31 -1.47 -3.50
CA TYR A 156 -19.73 -1.83 -3.52
C TYR A 156 -20.43 -1.89 -2.17
N GLU A 157 -19.70 -2.14 -1.09
CA GLU A 157 -20.31 -2.51 0.20
C GLU A 157 -19.82 -1.65 1.38
N PHE A 158 -18.61 -1.09 1.33
CA PHE A 158 -18.02 -0.38 2.47
C PHE A 158 -18.92 0.71 3.05
N SER A 159 -19.42 1.63 2.22
CA SER A 159 -20.26 2.73 2.71
C SER A 159 -21.55 2.23 3.39
N ARG A 160 -22.17 1.17 2.84
CA ARG A 160 -23.36 0.55 3.44
C ARG A 160 -22.99 -0.09 4.77
N PHE A 161 -21.91 -0.87 4.77
CA PHE A 161 -21.45 -1.57 5.95
C PHE A 161 -21.09 -0.61 7.08
N ILE A 162 -20.39 0.50 6.85
CA ILE A 162 -20.00 1.40 7.95
C ILE A 162 -21.12 2.34 8.41
N SER A 163 -22.27 2.37 7.73
CA SER A 163 -23.38 3.25 8.12
C SER A 163 -23.86 2.91 9.52
N GLY A 164 -23.96 3.95 10.37
CA GLY A 164 -24.37 3.84 11.77
C GLY A 164 -23.35 3.18 12.69
N LYS A 165 -22.13 2.85 12.21
CA LYS A 165 -21.08 2.19 13.01
C LYS A 165 -20.10 3.19 13.62
N ARG A 166 -19.38 2.73 14.64
CA ARG A 166 -18.27 3.44 15.28
C ARG A 166 -16.97 2.79 14.84
N ILE A 167 -16.27 3.44 13.92
CA ILE A 167 -15.12 2.87 13.24
C ILE A 167 -13.82 3.57 13.63
N LEU A 168 -12.75 2.77 13.71
CA LEU A 168 -11.38 3.22 13.83
C LEU A 168 -10.62 2.86 12.56
N ILE A 169 -10.05 3.86 11.88
CA ILE A 169 -9.12 3.64 10.78
C ILE A 169 -7.71 3.91 11.28
N ALA A 170 -6.88 2.87 11.32
CA ALA A 170 -5.52 2.95 11.82
C ALA A 170 -4.50 2.59 10.74
N GLY A 171 -3.41 3.35 10.69
CA GLY A 171 -2.31 3.12 9.75
C GLY A 171 -1.41 4.33 9.56
N ALA A 172 -0.37 4.18 8.76
CA ALA A 172 0.63 5.23 8.52
C ALA A 172 0.03 6.49 7.87
N GLU A 173 -0.97 6.32 7.00
CA GLU A 173 -1.65 7.40 6.29
C GLU A 173 -2.88 7.93 7.03
N ALA A 174 -3.20 7.44 8.23
CA ALA A 174 -4.43 7.80 8.94
C ALA A 174 -4.48 9.30 9.30
N ALA A 175 -3.34 9.91 9.65
CA ALA A 175 -3.26 11.36 9.86
C ALA A 175 -3.50 12.16 8.56
N ILE A 176 -3.09 11.62 7.39
CA ILE A 176 -3.41 12.22 6.09
C ILE A 176 -4.92 12.17 5.86
N LEU A 177 -5.54 10.99 6.07
CA LEU A 177 -6.99 10.82 5.93
C LEU A 177 -7.76 11.78 6.84
N ASN A 178 -7.33 11.93 8.10
CA ASN A 178 -7.94 12.87 9.03
C ASN A 178 -7.92 14.31 8.48
N ASN A 179 -6.78 14.76 7.97
CA ASN A 179 -6.65 16.10 7.39
C ASN A 179 -7.45 16.26 6.08
N LEU A 180 -7.55 15.21 5.26
CA LEU A 180 -8.37 15.20 4.06
C LEU A 180 -9.86 15.35 4.39
N LEU A 181 -10.35 14.64 5.41
CA LEU A 181 -11.76 14.71 5.84
C LEU A 181 -12.17 16.10 6.32
N GLN A 182 -11.23 16.94 6.77
CA GLN A 182 -11.51 18.34 7.10
C GLN A 182 -11.69 19.23 5.86
N ASN A 183 -11.26 18.79 4.68
CA ASN A 183 -11.37 19.55 3.43
C ASN A 183 -12.72 19.30 2.73
N ALA A 184 -13.51 20.35 2.51
CA ALA A 184 -14.83 20.25 1.87
C ALA A 184 -14.78 19.64 0.45
N LYS A 185 -13.79 20.00 -0.37
CA LYS A 185 -13.65 19.45 -1.73
C LYS A 185 -13.33 17.95 -1.70
N TYR A 186 -12.52 17.49 -0.74
CA TYR A 186 -12.28 16.07 -0.55
C TYR A 186 -13.57 15.33 -0.14
N ARG A 187 -14.33 15.88 0.82
CA ARG A 187 -15.62 15.29 1.23
C ARG A 187 -16.57 15.12 0.05
N THR A 188 -16.67 16.09 -0.85
CA THR A 188 -17.45 15.97 -2.10
C THR A 188 -16.93 14.85 -3.00
N ILE A 189 -15.61 14.74 -3.20
CA ILE A 189 -15.01 13.69 -4.03
C ILE A 189 -15.28 12.30 -3.45
N ALA A 190 -15.17 12.17 -2.12
CA ALA A 190 -15.25 10.90 -1.42
C ALA A 190 -16.65 10.59 -0.87
N GLN A 191 -17.68 11.36 -1.22
CA GLN A 191 -19.01 11.30 -0.59
C GLN A 191 -19.64 9.91 -0.63
N GLY A 192 -19.42 9.15 -1.71
CA GLY A 192 -19.97 7.80 -1.87
C GLY A 192 -19.37 6.73 -0.94
N TYR A 193 -18.34 7.08 -0.16
CA TYR A 193 -17.65 6.18 0.77
C TYR A 193 -17.88 6.53 2.24
N TRP A 194 -18.45 7.71 2.54
CA TRP A 194 -18.59 8.22 3.90
C TRP A 194 -20.05 8.56 4.19
N PRO A 195 -20.83 7.65 4.79
CA PRO A 195 -22.21 7.94 5.16
C PRO A 195 -22.24 8.96 6.30
N GLU A 196 -23.28 9.80 6.36
CA GLU A 196 -23.37 10.91 7.32
C GLU A 196 -23.44 10.45 8.78
N ASN A 197 -23.94 9.24 9.02
CA ASN A 197 -24.20 8.68 10.34
C ASN A 197 -23.06 7.79 10.89
N VAL A 198 -21.88 7.76 10.25
CA VAL A 198 -20.72 7.03 10.79
C VAL A 198 -19.98 7.86 11.83
N PHE A 199 -19.62 7.25 12.96
CA PHE A 199 -18.59 7.80 13.83
C PHE A 199 -17.23 7.29 13.35
N LEU A 200 -16.36 8.19 12.88
CA LEU A 200 -15.03 7.85 12.38
C LEU A 200 -13.95 8.48 13.25
N LYS A 201 -13.03 7.64 13.74
CA LYS A 201 -11.76 8.06 14.32
C LYS A 201 -10.60 7.58 13.44
N CYS A 202 -9.63 8.46 13.23
CA CYS A 202 -8.36 8.12 12.57
C CYS A 202 -7.26 7.99 13.63
N HIS A 203 -6.47 6.92 13.58
CA HIS A 203 -5.33 6.69 14.47
C HIS A 203 -4.06 6.51 13.66
N GLN A 204 -3.14 7.46 13.78
CA GLN A 204 -1.81 7.31 13.22
C GLN A 204 -0.99 6.41 14.15
N VAL A 205 -0.64 5.24 13.66
CA VAL A 205 0.16 4.28 14.42
C VAL A 205 1.52 4.86 14.78
N ARG A 206 2.02 4.47 15.96
CA ARG A 206 3.36 4.84 16.47
C ARG A 206 4.43 4.80 15.38
N ASN A 207 5.20 5.88 15.27
CA ASN A 207 6.30 6.04 14.30
C ASN A 207 5.89 5.71 12.85
N ASN A 208 4.62 5.92 12.49
CA ASN A 208 4.04 5.53 11.21
C ASN A 208 4.14 4.02 10.90
N GLY A 209 4.57 3.17 11.83
CA GLY A 209 4.88 1.77 11.54
C GLY A 209 6.24 1.56 10.85
N GLU A 210 7.20 2.47 11.03
CA GLU A 210 8.59 2.27 10.57
C GLU A 210 9.33 1.19 11.39
N ASN A 211 9.07 1.10 12.69
CA ASN A 211 9.77 0.20 13.63
C ASN A 211 8.87 -0.92 14.16
N LEU A 212 8.08 -1.55 13.28
CA LEU A 212 7.05 -2.52 13.68
C LEU A 212 7.57 -3.68 14.53
N VAL A 213 8.76 -4.20 14.21
CA VAL A 213 9.45 -5.26 14.96
C VAL A 213 9.54 -4.94 16.47
N ARG A 214 9.77 -3.66 16.82
CA ARG A 214 9.89 -3.19 18.19
C ARG A 214 8.56 -2.69 18.75
N ASP A 215 7.74 -2.07 17.90
CA ASP A 215 6.61 -1.26 18.33
C ASP A 215 5.27 -2.02 18.25
N LEU A 216 5.20 -3.26 17.76
CA LEU A 216 3.94 -3.98 17.48
C LEU A 216 3.01 -4.08 18.70
N ASP A 217 3.53 -4.48 19.86
CA ASP A 217 2.72 -4.62 21.08
C ASP A 217 2.35 -3.26 21.70
N LEU A 218 3.19 -2.23 21.52
CA LEU A 218 2.86 -0.86 21.91
C LEU A 218 1.74 -0.30 21.03
N ILE A 219 1.80 -0.54 19.72
CA ILE A 219 0.73 -0.18 18.78
C ILE A 219 -0.57 -0.90 19.17
N LYS A 220 -0.51 -2.19 19.49
CA LYS A 220 -1.67 -2.94 19.99
C LYS A 220 -2.29 -2.27 21.20
N LYS A 221 -1.49 -1.93 22.21
CA LYS A 221 -1.95 -1.25 23.42
C LYS A 221 -2.65 0.08 23.11
N GLU A 222 -2.04 0.93 22.29
CA GLU A 222 -2.61 2.22 21.88
C GLU A 222 -3.93 2.06 21.12
N LEU A 223 -4.03 1.05 20.25
CA LEU A 223 -5.27 0.73 19.54
C LEU A 223 -6.35 0.25 20.51
N SER A 224 -6.02 -0.61 21.48
CA SER A 224 -6.97 -1.06 22.51
C SER A 224 -7.52 0.11 23.32
N GLU A 225 -6.65 1.01 23.79
CA GLU A 225 -7.05 2.21 24.53
C GLU A 225 -8.01 3.09 23.71
N ASP A 226 -7.74 3.27 22.41
CA ASP A 226 -8.62 4.02 21.52
C ASP A 226 -9.95 3.30 21.26
N ILE A 227 -9.94 1.98 21.13
CA ILE A 227 -11.14 1.17 20.91
C ILE A 227 -12.07 1.28 22.12
N GLU A 228 -11.54 1.06 23.33
CA GLU A 228 -12.31 1.12 24.57
C GLU A 228 -12.83 2.53 24.84
N LYS A 229 -11.94 3.53 24.81
CA LYS A 229 -12.29 4.94 25.09
C LYS A 229 -13.39 5.46 24.17
N ASN A 230 -13.37 5.06 22.90
CA ASN A 230 -14.30 5.58 21.90
C ASN A 230 -15.43 4.59 21.57
N ARG A 231 -15.51 3.45 22.27
CA ARG A 231 -16.48 2.37 22.02
C ARG A 231 -16.53 1.99 20.54
N ILE A 232 -15.37 1.76 19.95
CA ILE A 232 -15.23 1.37 18.55
C ILE A 232 -15.76 -0.06 18.40
N ASP A 233 -16.59 -0.29 17.39
CA ASP A 233 -17.10 -1.62 17.06
C ASP A 233 -16.35 -2.28 15.89
N THR A 234 -15.67 -1.47 15.07
CA THR A 234 -14.95 -1.93 13.88
C THR A 234 -13.62 -1.20 13.71
N LEU A 235 -12.52 -1.96 13.66
CA LEU A 235 -11.18 -1.51 13.33
C LEU A 235 -10.85 -1.86 11.88
N PHE A 236 -10.40 -0.88 11.11
CA PHE A 236 -9.74 -1.05 9.82
C PHE A 236 -8.26 -0.73 9.96
N LEU A 237 -7.39 -1.75 9.87
CA LEU A 237 -5.97 -1.62 10.18
C LEU A 237 -5.08 -1.79 8.93
N SER A 238 -4.27 -0.79 8.62
CA SER A 238 -3.29 -0.80 7.54
C SER A 238 -1.87 -0.78 8.12
N LEU A 239 -1.30 -1.97 8.34
CA LEU A 239 -0.04 -2.14 9.08
C LEU A 239 0.84 -3.29 8.56
N GLY A 240 0.88 -3.51 7.24
CA GLY A 240 1.68 -4.59 6.65
C GLY A 240 1.36 -5.97 7.25
N GLY A 241 2.40 -6.74 7.59
CA GLY A 241 2.29 -8.01 8.31
C GLY A 241 1.72 -7.86 9.74
N GLY A 242 1.97 -6.72 10.39
CA GLY A 242 1.46 -6.44 11.74
C GLY A 242 -0.07 -6.42 11.80
N ALA A 243 -0.73 -6.02 10.70
CA ALA A 243 -2.18 -6.05 10.62
C ALA A 243 -2.75 -7.47 10.74
N LYS A 244 -2.05 -8.50 10.26
CA LYS A 244 -2.52 -9.90 10.28
C LYS A 244 -2.64 -10.37 11.72
N ILE A 245 -1.61 -10.06 12.50
CA ILE A 245 -1.51 -10.42 13.91
C ILE A 245 -2.53 -9.61 14.71
N LEU A 246 -2.47 -8.28 14.61
CA LEU A 246 -3.27 -7.41 15.47
C LEU A 246 -4.77 -7.45 15.15
N CYS A 247 -5.18 -7.67 13.90
CA CYS A 247 -6.60 -7.84 13.60
C CYS A 247 -7.18 -9.09 14.26
N TYR A 248 -6.45 -10.21 14.26
CA TYR A 248 -6.88 -11.39 14.98
C TYR A 248 -6.91 -11.15 16.50
N GLU A 249 -5.79 -10.69 17.07
CA GLU A 249 -5.66 -10.51 18.52
C GLU A 249 -6.67 -9.50 19.09
N LEU A 250 -6.82 -8.32 18.48
CA LEU A 250 -7.75 -7.29 18.94
C LEU A 250 -9.21 -7.69 18.75
N ALA A 251 -9.55 -8.39 17.67
CA ALA A 251 -10.90 -8.94 17.52
C ALA A 251 -11.21 -9.91 18.67
N CYS A 252 -10.30 -10.84 18.96
CA CYS A 252 -10.47 -11.82 20.03
C CYS A 252 -10.57 -11.19 21.42
N GLU A 253 -9.68 -10.26 21.75
CA GLU A 253 -9.55 -9.66 23.08
C GLU A 253 -10.67 -8.65 23.38
N LEU A 254 -11.08 -7.86 22.39
CA LEU A 254 -12.02 -6.75 22.59
C LEU A 254 -13.43 -7.04 22.05
N GLY A 255 -13.62 -8.19 21.39
CA GLY A 255 -14.93 -8.59 20.85
C GLY A 255 -15.43 -7.70 19.70
N ILE A 256 -14.51 -7.09 18.95
CA ILE A 256 -14.81 -6.19 17.83
C ILE A 256 -14.60 -6.86 16.47
N ARG A 257 -14.99 -6.15 15.41
CA ARG A 257 -14.59 -6.48 14.04
C ARG A 257 -13.25 -5.84 13.75
N ALA A 258 -12.26 -6.58 13.28
CA ALA A 258 -10.96 -6.05 12.90
C ALA A 258 -10.56 -6.56 11.52
N ILE A 259 -10.33 -5.62 10.61
CA ILE A 259 -10.17 -5.87 9.17
C ILE A 259 -8.77 -5.46 8.75
N ASP A 260 -7.97 -6.40 8.23
CA ASP A 260 -6.71 -6.08 7.56
C ASP A 260 -7.03 -5.28 6.30
N PHE A 261 -6.84 -3.97 6.41
CA PHE A 261 -7.25 -2.98 5.42
C PHE A 261 -6.12 -2.66 4.42
N GLY A 262 -4.87 -2.94 4.78
CA GLY A 262 -3.64 -2.61 4.05
C GLY A 262 -3.72 -1.50 3.01
N GLY A 263 -3.80 -1.85 1.72
CA GLY A 263 -3.78 -0.86 0.64
C GLY A 263 -5.01 0.05 0.59
N CYS A 264 -6.14 -0.34 1.18
CA CYS A 264 -7.39 0.42 1.11
C CYS A 264 -7.27 1.82 1.72
N LEU A 265 -6.45 2.00 2.77
CA LEU A 265 -6.19 3.32 3.32
C LEU A 265 -5.46 4.24 2.32
N ARG A 266 -4.54 3.69 1.51
CA ARG A 266 -3.94 4.43 0.39
C ARG A 266 -4.96 4.74 -0.70
N ALA A 267 -5.92 3.85 -0.93
CA ALA A 267 -6.98 4.08 -1.91
C ALA A 267 -7.90 5.24 -1.51
N LEU A 268 -8.28 5.31 -0.21
CA LEU A 268 -9.08 6.41 0.35
C LEU A 268 -8.33 7.74 0.35
N THR A 269 -7.05 7.73 0.66
CA THR A 269 -6.21 8.95 0.64
C THR A 269 -5.70 9.31 -0.75
N TYR A 270 -5.81 8.40 -1.72
CA TYR A 270 -5.20 8.48 -3.04
C TYR A 270 -3.68 8.72 -2.98
N SER A 271 -2.99 8.00 -2.09
CA SER A 271 -1.55 8.16 -1.83
C SER A 271 -0.68 7.35 -2.79
N GLY A 272 0.30 7.99 -3.43
CA GLY A 272 1.30 7.34 -4.30
C GLY A 272 2.46 6.64 -3.58
N SER A 273 2.58 6.83 -2.27
CA SER A 273 3.57 6.18 -1.39
C SER A 273 2.89 5.52 -0.20
N ASP A 274 3.57 4.56 0.41
CA ASP A 274 3.23 4.08 1.75
C ASP A 274 3.47 5.22 2.76
N GLY A 275 2.61 5.37 3.77
CA GLY A 275 2.68 6.49 4.72
C GLY A 275 4.04 6.58 5.43
N ASN A 276 4.59 5.42 5.82
CA ASN A 276 5.88 5.25 6.48
C ASN A 276 7.10 5.25 5.54
N ARG A 277 6.91 5.46 4.24
CA ARG A 277 8.02 5.43 3.29
C ARG A 277 8.06 6.63 2.38
N ALA A 278 9.26 6.97 1.97
CA ALA A 278 9.54 8.03 1.02
C ALA A 278 9.80 7.48 -0.39
N CYS A 279 9.15 6.35 -0.72
CA CYS A 279 9.26 5.68 -2.00
C CYS A 279 7.88 5.29 -2.55
N ARG A 280 7.83 4.91 -3.83
CA ARG A 280 6.58 4.54 -4.48
C ARG A 280 6.05 3.25 -3.87
N SER A 281 4.73 3.18 -3.68
CA SER A 281 4.14 1.90 -3.31
C SER A 281 4.32 0.88 -4.43
N THR A 282 4.45 -0.41 -4.08
CA THR A 282 4.48 -1.50 -5.07
C THR A 282 3.12 -1.74 -5.71
N HIS A 283 2.04 -1.42 -4.98
CA HIS A 283 0.64 -1.54 -5.42
C HIS A 283 -0.12 -0.25 -5.14
N ASN A 284 -0.80 0.27 -6.17
CA ASN A 284 -1.56 1.51 -6.08
C ASN A 284 -3.05 1.22 -6.30
N PRO A 285 -3.79 0.92 -5.22
CA PRO A 285 -5.23 0.74 -5.29
C PRO A 285 -5.92 2.06 -5.62
N PHE A 286 -7.03 1.99 -6.34
CA PHE A 286 -7.76 3.17 -6.80
C PHE A 286 -9.24 3.08 -6.48
N LEU A 287 -9.80 4.18 -5.98
CA LEU A 287 -11.24 4.38 -5.79
C LEU A 287 -11.69 5.64 -6.54
N PHE A 288 -10.98 6.75 -6.28
CA PHE A 288 -11.21 8.06 -6.88
C PHE A 288 -9.91 8.87 -6.87
N ARG A 289 -9.87 9.97 -7.63
CA ARG A 289 -8.72 10.88 -7.73
C ARG A 289 -8.87 12.03 -6.74
N VAL A 290 -7.84 12.27 -5.93
CA VAL A 290 -7.72 13.48 -5.09
C VAL A 290 -6.76 14.47 -5.77
N PRO A 291 -7.13 15.75 -5.94
CA PRO A 291 -6.24 16.76 -6.49
C PRO A 291 -4.92 16.86 -5.72
N PHE A 292 -3.81 16.98 -6.45
CA PHE A 292 -2.46 17.03 -5.88
C PHE A 292 -2.31 18.07 -4.76
N SER A 293 -2.85 19.28 -4.94
CA SER A 293 -2.79 20.32 -3.93
C SER A 293 -3.47 19.90 -2.63
N ILE A 294 -4.66 19.29 -2.73
CA ILE A 294 -5.45 18.84 -1.57
C ILE A 294 -4.70 17.73 -0.82
N TYR A 295 -4.22 16.72 -1.55
CA TYR A 295 -3.45 15.63 -0.96
C TYR A 295 -2.18 16.13 -0.27
N MET A 296 -1.39 16.94 -0.97
CA MET A 296 -0.11 17.40 -0.43
C MET A 296 -0.27 18.37 0.74
N ASP A 297 -1.31 19.21 0.74
CA ASP A 297 -1.64 20.05 1.90
C ASP A 297 -2.00 19.19 3.12
N ALA A 298 -2.77 18.11 2.94
CA ALA A 298 -3.11 17.19 4.02
C ALA A 298 -1.88 16.43 4.53
N LEU A 299 -0.99 16.01 3.63
CA LEU A 299 0.27 15.34 3.96
C LEU A 299 1.20 16.24 4.79
N GLU A 300 1.40 17.49 4.38
CA GLU A 300 2.27 18.40 5.12
C GLU A 300 1.70 18.78 6.49
N LYS A 301 0.37 18.86 6.62
CA LYS A 301 -0.29 19.05 7.92
C LYS A 301 -0.17 17.82 8.82
N ALA A 302 -0.27 16.62 8.25
CA ALA A 302 -0.09 15.37 8.99
C ALA A 302 1.37 15.19 9.47
N PHE A 303 2.34 15.78 8.75
CA PHE A 303 3.76 15.60 8.99
C PHE A 303 4.54 16.92 8.91
N PRO A 304 4.32 17.86 9.84
CA PRO A 304 4.88 19.23 9.75
C PRO A 304 6.41 19.26 9.77
N ASN A 305 7.04 18.23 10.37
CA ASN A 305 8.49 18.14 10.52
C ASN A 305 9.15 17.24 9.46
N MET A 306 8.43 16.87 8.39
CA MET A 306 8.97 16.02 7.34
C MET A 306 10.15 16.69 6.62
N PRO A 307 11.30 16.02 6.45
CA PRO A 307 12.43 16.60 5.74
C PRO A 307 12.09 16.96 4.28
N ALA A 308 12.63 18.07 3.78
CA ALA A 308 12.30 18.58 2.44
C ALA A 308 12.50 17.55 1.30
N HIS A 309 13.54 16.72 1.39
CA HIS A 309 13.82 15.69 0.39
C HIS A 309 12.80 14.54 0.43
N VAL A 310 12.26 14.22 1.61
CA VAL A 310 11.16 13.26 1.79
C VAL A 310 9.85 13.83 1.23
N ILE A 311 9.56 15.11 1.50
CA ILE A 311 8.39 15.81 0.92
C ILE A 311 8.48 15.77 -0.62
N LEU A 312 9.64 16.06 -1.20
CA LEU A 312 9.83 15.99 -2.65
C LEU A 312 9.65 14.58 -3.19
N ALA A 313 10.19 13.56 -2.52
CA ALA A 313 10.01 12.17 -2.93
C ALA A 313 8.52 11.79 -2.93
N LYS A 314 7.77 12.09 -1.87
CA LYS A 314 6.31 11.84 -1.82
C LYS A 314 5.52 12.67 -2.83
N ALA A 315 5.94 13.91 -3.11
CA ALA A 315 5.36 14.70 -4.18
C ALA A 315 5.59 14.04 -5.56
N HIS A 316 6.77 13.48 -5.81
CA HIS A 316 7.06 12.74 -7.04
C HIS A 316 6.25 11.44 -7.12
N THR A 317 6.14 10.67 -6.05
CA THR A 317 5.30 9.46 -6.06
C THR A 317 3.85 9.79 -6.42
N GLN A 318 3.32 10.90 -5.90
CA GLN A 318 1.98 11.38 -6.21
C GLN A 318 1.83 11.83 -7.67
N LEU A 319 2.83 12.51 -8.25
CA LEU A 319 2.83 12.86 -9.67
C LEU A 319 2.85 11.60 -10.55
N LEU A 320 3.71 10.62 -10.21
CA LEU A 320 3.84 9.37 -10.96
C LEU A 320 2.56 8.54 -10.90
N LEU A 321 1.85 8.57 -9.76
CA LEU A 321 0.55 7.92 -9.61
C LEU A 321 -0.46 8.40 -10.66
N GLU A 322 -0.40 9.66 -11.13
CA GLU A 322 -1.34 10.17 -12.15
C GLU A 322 -1.23 9.45 -13.49
N LEU A 323 -0.06 8.88 -13.81
CA LEU A 323 0.23 8.23 -15.09
C LEU A 323 0.13 6.71 -15.03
N GLN A 324 -0.38 6.16 -13.93
CA GLN A 324 -0.66 4.74 -13.80
C GLN A 324 -2.11 4.44 -14.19
N LYS A 325 -2.37 3.22 -14.69
CA LYS A 325 -3.72 2.69 -14.91
C LYS A 325 -4.64 2.94 -13.71
N LYS A 326 -5.86 3.39 -13.98
CA LYS A 326 -6.86 3.70 -12.96
C LYS A 326 -8.13 2.90 -13.21
N GLU A 327 -8.50 2.11 -12.22
CA GLU A 327 -9.75 1.37 -12.23
C GLU A 327 -10.29 1.27 -10.81
N SER A 328 -11.49 1.80 -10.59
CA SER A 328 -12.07 1.88 -9.25
C SER A 328 -12.27 0.47 -8.67
N GLY A 329 -12.03 0.29 -7.38
CA GLY A 329 -12.14 -1.01 -6.71
C GLY A 329 -11.10 -2.04 -7.16
N TRP A 330 -9.99 -1.58 -7.74
CA TRP A 330 -8.89 -2.42 -8.20
C TRP A 330 -7.53 -1.85 -7.81
N THR A 331 -6.49 -2.67 -7.99
CA THR A 331 -5.10 -2.27 -7.77
C THR A 331 -4.23 -2.71 -8.93
N TYR A 332 -3.33 -1.82 -9.35
CA TYR A 332 -2.28 -2.11 -10.30
C TYR A 332 -0.93 -1.98 -9.59
N THR A 333 0.02 -2.84 -9.95
CA THR A 333 1.41 -2.64 -9.50
C THR A 333 1.98 -1.38 -10.14
N SER A 334 2.97 -0.76 -9.49
CA SER A 334 3.65 0.40 -10.07
C SER A 334 4.31 0.07 -11.41
N ASP A 335 4.46 1.08 -12.26
CA ASP A 335 5.10 0.89 -13.57
C ASP A 335 6.61 0.59 -13.50
N SER A 336 7.24 0.82 -12.33
CA SER A 336 8.60 0.35 -12.06
C SER A 336 8.66 -1.16 -11.81
N MET A 337 7.54 -1.79 -11.47
CA MET A 337 7.41 -3.24 -11.35
C MET A 337 6.92 -3.87 -12.66
N LEU A 338 5.88 -3.28 -13.27
CA LEU A 338 5.32 -3.74 -14.54
C LEU A 338 5.08 -2.57 -15.49
N ARG A 339 5.90 -2.47 -16.54
CA ARG A 339 5.87 -1.36 -17.51
C ARG A 339 4.49 -1.13 -18.15
N GLU A 340 3.71 -2.20 -18.34
CA GLU A 340 2.36 -2.16 -18.91
C GLU A 340 1.32 -1.40 -18.07
N ASN A 341 1.63 -1.10 -16.81
CA ASN A 341 0.74 -0.31 -15.93
C ASN A 341 0.93 1.20 -16.08
N TYR A 342 1.91 1.64 -16.88
CA TYR A 342 2.01 3.02 -17.34
C TYR A 342 0.92 3.33 -18.38
N GLU A 343 0.03 4.26 -18.06
CA GLU A 343 -1.13 4.64 -18.90
C GLU A 343 -1.24 6.17 -19.02
N PRO A 344 -0.58 6.78 -20.01
CA PRO A 344 -0.65 8.22 -20.26
C PRO A 344 -1.89 8.57 -21.11
N SER A 345 -3.08 8.08 -20.73
CA SER A 345 -4.34 8.44 -21.39
C SER A 345 -4.57 9.97 -21.34
N SER A 346 -5.45 10.50 -22.19
CA SER A 346 -5.75 11.95 -22.22
C SER A 346 -6.14 12.48 -20.83
N GLN A 347 -6.96 11.72 -20.10
CA GLN A 347 -7.39 12.05 -18.74
C GLN A 347 -6.22 12.03 -17.75
N ASN A 348 -5.42 10.97 -17.73
CA ASN A 348 -4.27 10.82 -16.84
C ASN A 348 -3.19 11.87 -17.12
N MET A 349 -2.93 12.16 -18.40
CA MET A 349 -2.00 13.19 -18.82
C MET A 349 -2.48 14.59 -18.43
N SER A 350 -3.78 14.87 -18.56
CA SER A 350 -4.37 16.13 -18.10
C SER A 350 -4.20 16.30 -16.59
N ALA A 351 -4.53 15.26 -15.81
CA ALA A 351 -4.36 15.26 -14.36
C ALA A 351 -2.87 15.44 -13.97
N PHE A 352 -1.95 14.73 -14.61
CA PHE A 352 -0.51 14.88 -14.42
C PHE A 352 -0.04 16.32 -14.69
N LYS A 353 -0.47 16.93 -15.80
CA LYS A 353 -0.10 18.32 -16.14
C LYS A 353 -0.59 19.30 -15.08
N THR A 354 -1.84 19.18 -14.64
CA THR A 354 -2.41 20.01 -13.56
C THR A 354 -1.66 19.84 -12.25
N SER A 355 -1.44 18.59 -11.83
CA SER A 355 -0.68 18.25 -10.62
C SER A 355 0.75 18.78 -10.69
N ARG A 356 1.41 18.65 -11.84
CA ARG A 356 2.78 19.14 -12.05
C ARG A 356 2.87 20.66 -12.03
N ALA A 357 1.87 21.38 -12.56
CA ALA A 357 1.82 22.84 -12.46
C ALA A 357 1.75 23.28 -10.99
N CYS A 358 0.91 22.62 -10.19
CA CYS A 358 0.84 22.86 -8.74
C CYS A 358 2.16 22.53 -8.04
N TYR A 359 2.74 21.37 -8.31
CA TYR A 359 4.05 20.95 -7.80
C TYR A 359 5.14 22.00 -8.08
N ASN A 360 5.24 22.45 -9.33
CA ASN A 360 6.24 23.44 -9.74
C ASN A 360 6.04 24.78 -9.03
N LYS A 361 4.79 25.20 -8.78
CA LYS A 361 4.49 26.42 -8.03
C LYS A 361 4.86 26.28 -6.56
N LYS A 362 4.43 25.20 -5.92
CA LYS A 362 4.53 24.99 -4.46
C LYS A 362 5.95 24.64 -4.01
N TYR A 363 6.64 23.76 -4.72
CA TYR A 363 7.91 23.19 -4.26
C TYR A 363 9.16 23.73 -4.98
N ARG A 364 9.02 24.79 -5.79
CA ARG A 364 10.13 25.40 -6.53
C ARG A 364 11.35 25.71 -5.65
N SER A 365 11.10 26.22 -4.45
CA SER A 365 12.13 26.60 -3.48
C SER A 365 12.86 25.37 -2.92
N LEU A 366 12.15 24.28 -2.65
CA LEU A 366 12.73 23.04 -2.13
C LEU A 366 13.69 22.40 -3.12
N LEU A 367 13.42 22.51 -4.43
CA LEU A 367 14.22 21.89 -5.49
C LEU A 367 15.69 22.31 -5.54
N LYS A 368 16.07 23.38 -4.85
CA LYS A 368 17.45 23.89 -4.80
C LYS A 368 18.03 23.90 -3.37
N LYS A 369 17.25 23.52 -2.36
CA LYS A 369 17.55 23.77 -0.94
C LYS A 369 18.76 23.00 -0.43
N ASN A 370 18.85 21.70 -0.71
CA ASN A 370 19.98 20.85 -0.29
C ASN A 370 20.34 19.79 -1.35
N LYS A 371 21.41 19.03 -1.10
CA LYS A 371 21.95 18.01 -2.02
C LYS A 371 20.92 16.90 -2.27
N GLU A 372 20.21 16.48 -1.24
CA GLU A 372 19.22 15.40 -1.27
C GLU A 372 18.01 15.79 -2.14
N CYS A 373 17.54 17.03 -2.03
CA CYS A 373 16.47 17.57 -2.88
C CYS A 373 16.88 17.62 -4.36
N LYS A 374 18.15 17.95 -4.64
CA LYS A 374 18.69 17.96 -6.02
C LYS A 374 18.74 16.54 -6.59
N ILE A 375 19.11 15.54 -5.78
CA ILE A 375 19.10 14.12 -6.15
C ILE A 375 17.67 13.68 -6.49
N GLN A 376 16.70 13.93 -5.62
CA GLN A 376 15.30 13.57 -5.89
C GLN A 376 14.77 14.21 -7.18
N ARG A 377 15.06 15.50 -7.38
CA ARG A 377 14.70 16.21 -8.61
C ARG A 377 15.34 15.57 -9.84
N HIS A 378 16.63 15.25 -9.76
CA HIS A 378 17.36 14.65 -10.87
C HIS A 378 16.71 13.31 -11.27
N SER A 379 16.51 12.41 -10.32
CA SER A 379 15.87 11.11 -10.57
C SER A 379 14.47 11.26 -11.16
N PHE A 380 13.66 12.21 -10.68
CA PHE A 380 12.35 12.50 -11.26
C PHE A 380 12.43 13.00 -12.72
N LEU A 381 13.41 13.85 -13.05
CA LEU A 381 13.61 14.34 -14.41
C LEU A 381 14.13 13.26 -15.35
N GLU A 382 14.99 12.37 -14.87
CA GLU A 382 15.44 11.18 -15.61
C GLU A 382 14.27 10.26 -15.91
N TRP A 383 13.46 9.93 -14.90
CA TRP A 383 12.23 9.16 -15.10
C TRP A 383 11.30 9.84 -16.12
N CYS A 384 11.09 11.15 -16.02
CA CYS A 384 10.31 11.88 -17.01
C CYS A 384 10.91 11.75 -18.43
N ALA A 385 12.24 11.77 -18.56
CA ALA A 385 12.90 11.60 -19.85
C ALA A 385 12.69 10.21 -20.44
N GLU A 386 12.81 9.16 -19.63
CA GLU A 386 12.54 7.77 -20.02
C GLU A 386 11.11 7.59 -20.54
N LYS A 387 10.16 8.29 -19.92
CA LYS A 387 8.75 8.32 -20.33
C LYS A 387 8.43 9.34 -21.41
N LYS A 388 9.45 10.03 -21.96
CA LYS A 388 9.31 11.09 -22.99
C LYS A 388 8.38 12.24 -22.58
N LEU A 389 8.37 12.57 -21.30
CA LEU A 389 7.56 13.65 -20.71
C LEU A 389 8.38 14.93 -20.59
N LEU A 390 7.71 16.06 -20.78
CA LEU A 390 8.28 17.35 -20.44
C LEU A 390 8.32 17.53 -18.90
N PRO A 391 9.35 18.20 -18.34
CA PRO A 391 10.50 18.77 -19.03
C PRO A 391 11.67 17.76 -19.11
N GLY A 392 11.47 16.51 -18.67
CA GLY A 392 12.50 15.48 -18.60
C GLY A 392 13.18 15.25 -19.95
N PHE A 393 12.41 15.27 -21.04
CA PHE A 393 12.98 15.17 -22.38
C PHE A 393 14.00 16.29 -22.70
N HIS A 394 13.69 17.56 -22.40
CA HIS A 394 14.66 18.66 -22.56
C HIS A 394 15.85 18.53 -21.61
N TYR A 395 15.58 18.09 -20.38
CA TYR A 395 16.62 17.85 -19.39
C TYR A 395 17.63 16.80 -19.88
N TYR A 396 17.15 15.68 -20.42
CA TYR A 396 17.97 14.63 -20.98
C TYR A 396 18.78 15.09 -22.20
N LEU A 397 18.17 15.86 -23.11
CA LEU A 397 18.88 16.44 -24.24
C LEU A 397 20.03 17.36 -23.79
N LEU A 398 19.77 18.21 -22.80
CA LEU A 398 20.79 19.10 -22.23
C LEU A 398 21.88 18.30 -21.50
N TYR A 399 21.49 17.34 -20.65
CA TYR A 399 22.42 16.51 -19.90
C TYR A 399 23.32 15.68 -20.82
N ARG A 400 22.76 15.06 -21.87
CA ARG A 400 23.52 14.31 -22.88
C ARG A 400 24.51 15.21 -23.61
N LYS A 401 24.11 16.43 -23.99
CA LYS A 401 25.03 17.43 -24.60
C LYS A 401 26.17 17.79 -23.65
N LEU A 402 25.88 18.09 -22.38
CA LEU A 402 26.89 18.44 -21.37
C LEU A 402 27.83 17.27 -21.05
N ARG A 403 27.33 16.03 -20.99
CA ARG A 403 28.15 14.84 -20.78
C ARG A 403 29.11 14.60 -21.94
N ASN A 404 28.62 14.73 -23.18
CA ASN A 404 29.46 14.59 -24.37
C ASN A 404 30.53 15.68 -24.42
N LEU A 405 30.19 16.93 -24.08
CA LEU A 405 31.15 18.03 -23.98
C LEU A 405 32.22 17.76 -22.90
N ARG A 406 31.81 17.27 -21.73
CA ARG A 406 32.76 16.93 -20.64
C ARG A 406 33.70 15.80 -21.05
N ASN A 407 33.22 14.77 -21.73
CA ASN A 407 34.05 13.68 -22.23
C ASN A 407 35.02 14.16 -23.31
N TYR A 408 34.56 15.02 -24.21
CA TYR A 408 35.42 15.67 -25.20
C TYR A 408 36.53 16.51 -24.56
N LEU A 409 36.19 17.36 -23.58
CA LEU A 409 37.17 18.18 -22.85
C LEU A 409 38.15 17.34 -22.03
N LYS A 410 37.70 16.23 -21.42
CA LYS A 410 38.62 15.29 -20.76
C LYS A 410 39.61 14.67 -21.74
N ASN A 411 39.17 14.32 -22.94
CA ASN A 411 40.04 13.76 -23.98
C ASN A 411 41.02 14.80 -24.55
N LEU A 412 40.72 16.10 -24.45
CA LEU A 412 41.63 17.20 -24.82
C LEU A 412 42.67 17.54 -23.75
N ILE A 413 42.49 17.07 -22.51
CA ILE A 413 43.43 17.31 -21.38
C ILE A 413 44.38 16.12 -21.21
N VAL A 414 44.03 14.95 -21.76
CA VAL A 414 44.82 13.70 -21.67
C VAL A 414 45.72 13.50 -22.91
N ASN A 415 45.47 14.25 -23.98
CA ASN A 415 46.38 14.42 -25.13
C ASN A 415 47.04 15.79 -25.03
#